data_AF-A0A9D9G5I8-F1
#
_entry.id   AF-A0A9D9G5I8-F1
#
_cell.length_a   1.000
_cell.length_b   1.000
_cell.length_c   1.000
_cell.angle_alpha   90.00
_cell.angle_beta   90.00
_cell.angle_gamma   90.00
#
_symmetry.space_group_name_H-M   'P 1'
#
loop_
_entity.id
_entity.type
_entity.pdbx_description
1 polymer ?
#
loop_
_entity_poly.entity_id
_entity_poly.type
_entity_poly.pdbx_seq_one_letter_code
_entity_poly.pdbx_strand_id
1 'polypeptide(L)'
;MAQKKKTNNKANILQSLKEQWNNIVHIAQNEKAYFIVGALLVLLMLYLCILLISFFFTGAADQSVVGHLRFTELGSVAKGDVHNWNGAFGAWLSNIIMNKWFGVSSLLLAFYGLMAGLRLMRVRVSKLGKGFVYSAFLFIWISIFFGFIFAGQPQLLFLGGAHGYHISQWLNVKIGIPGTVIVLFFSMLVFLIFAIQNTIPFIRKSLQFNLSDKAKAQARKVKEFITDEKDEKDEDEFIETESISDENENNNLSEDYFINEEPAENEGVIYAE
;
A
#
# COMPACT_ATOMS: atom_id res chain seq x y z
N MET A 1 -10.21 40.26 41.53
CA MET A 1 -9.86 38.86 41.91
C MET A 1 -10.45 37.78 40.99
N ALA A 2 -11.56 38.02 40.27
CA ALA A 2 -12.23 37.01 39.44
C ALA A 2 -11.47 36.60 38.14
N GLN A 3 -10.72 37.52 37.50
CA GLN A 3 -9.97 37.21 36.27
C GLN A 3 -8.77 36.27 36.52
N LYS A 4 -8.05 36.44 37.64
CA LYS A 4 -6.90 35.60 38.03
C LYS A 4 -7.29 34.12 38.29
N LYS A 5 -8.52 33.88 38.78
CA LYS A 5 -9.06 32.54 39.04
C LYS A 5 -9.45 31.79 37.74
N LYS A 6 -9.91 32.49 36.70
CA LYS A 6 -10.20 31.91 35.37
C LYS A 6 -8.93 31.53 34.60
N THR A 7 -7.86 32.32 34.72
CA THR A 7 -6.57 32.05 34.03
C THR A 7 -5.85 30.82 34.61
N ASN A 8 -5.87 30.65 35.94
CA ASN A 8 -5.32 29.45 36.58
C ASN A 8 -6.07 28.16 36.19
N ASN A 9 -7.39 28.23 35.98
CA ASN A 9 -8.16 27.05 35.60
C ASN A 9 -7.86 26.61 34.16
N LYS A 10 -7.65 27.56 33.23
CA LYS A 10 -7.20 27.25 31.86
C LYS A 10 -5.78 26.67 31.83
N ALA A 11 -4.85 27.22 32.63
CA ALA A 11 -3.48 26.71 32.71
C ALA A 11 -3.45 25.27 33.25
N ASN A 12 -4.25 24.97 34.28
CA ASN A 12 -4.36 23.62 34.85
C ASN A 12 -4.97 22.61 33.87
N ILE A 13 -5.98 22.99 33.07
CA ILE A 13 -6.56 22.13 32.02
C ILE A 13 -5.54 21.84 30.91
N LEU A 14 -4.79 22.85 30.48
CA LEU A 14 -3.74 22.65 29.46
C LEU A 14 -2.61 21.75 29.98
N GLN A 15 -2.25 21.89 31.26
CA GLN A 15 -1.26 21.03 31.91
C GLN A 15 -1.76 19.58 32.05
N SER A 16 -3.01 19.36 32.45
CA SER A 16 -3.60 18.01 32.54
C SER A 16 -3.73 17.36 31.16
N LEU A 17 -4.08 18.12 30.12
CA LEU A 17 -4.12 17.62 28.74
C LEU A 17 -2.71 17.26 28.24
N LYS A 18 -1.70 18.05 28.60
CA LYS A 18 -0.30 17.79 28.25
C LYS A 18 0.24 16.55 28.96
N GLU A 19 -0.11 16.34 30.23
CA GLU A 19 0.22 15.11 30.97
C GLU A 19 -0.49 13.88 30.41
N GLN A 20 -1.79 13.98 30.10
CA GLN A 20 -2.53 12.90 29.42
C GLN A 20 -1.89 12.56 28.06
N TRP A 21 -1.51 13.59 27.29
CA TRP A 21 -0.82 13.41 26.02
C TRP A 21 0.53 12.70 26.19
N ASN A 22 1.36 13.14 27.14
CA ASN A 22 2.65 12.52 27.42
C ASN A 22 2.49 11.06 27.87
N ASN A 23 1.47 10.74 28.67
CA ASN A 23 1.18 9.37 29.09
C ASN A 23 0.73 8.49 27.91
N ILE A 24 -0.11 9.02 27.01
CA ILE A 24 -0.50 8.32 25.77
C ILE A 24 0.72 8.08 24.88
N VAL A 25 1.60 9.07 24.73
CA VAL A 25 2.85 8.94 23.96
C VAL A 25 3.76 7.87 24.59
N HIS A 26 3.91 7.84 25.91
CA HIS A 26 4.72 6.85 26.62
C HIS A 26 4.16 5.42 26.46
N ILE A 27 2.84 5.26 26.49
CA ILE A 27 2.18 3.97 26.22
C ILE A 27 2.36 3.59 24.75
N ALA A 28 2.23 4.54 23.82
CA ALA A 28 2.40 4.33 22.39
C ALA A 28 3.85 3.99 22.00
N GLN A 29 4.85 4.40 22.80
CA GLN A 29 6.26 4.04 22.60
C GLN A 29 6.56 2.57 22.94
N ASN A 30 5.66 1.85 23.62
CA ASN A 30 5.84 0.44 23.89
C ASN A 30 5.65 -0.39 22.60
N GLU A 31 6.59 -1.29 22.31
CA GLU A 31 6.50 -2.18 21.14
C GLU A 31 5.21 -3.02 21.14
N LYS A 32 4.77 -3.43 22.34
CA LYS A 32 3.50 -4.13 22.55
C LYS A 32 2.29 -3.29 22.15
N ALA A 33 2.32 -1.97 22.37
CA ALA A 33 1.23 -1.08 21.99
C ALA A 33 1.10 -0.97 20.46
N TYR A 34 2.20 -0.80 19.74
CA TYR A 34 2.20 -0.83 18.27
C TYR A 34 1.65 -2.15 17.72
N PHE A 35 2.04 -3.27 18.32
CA PHE A 35 1.51 -4.57 17.94
C PHE A 35 0.00 -4.68 18.18
N ILE A 36 -0.50 -4.29 19.36
CA ILE A 36 -1.93 -4.35 19.71
C ILE A 36 -2.76 -3.44 18.80
N VAL A 37 -2.32 -2.19 18.58
CA VAL A 37 -3.01 -1.25 17.69
C VAL A 37 -3.00 -1.76 16.26
N GLY A 38 -1.89 -2.34 15.80
CA GLY A 38 -1.79 -2.93 14.48
C GLY A 38 -2.71 -4.13 14.29
N ALA A 39 -2.76 -5.03 15.28
CA ALA A 39 -3.65 -6.18 15.28
C ALA A 39 -5.13 -5.77 15.29
N LEU A 40 -5.50 -4.78 16.11
CA LEU A 40 -6.85 -4.22 16.13
C LEU A 40 -7.22 -3.58 14.78
N LEU A 41 -6.29 -2.84 14.16
CA LEU A 41 -6.49 -2.27 12.84
C LEU A 41 -6.67 -3.36 11.77
N VAL A 42 -5.89 -4.44 11.81
CA VAL A 42 -6.05 -5.59 10.91
C VAL A 42 -7.43 -6.21 11.07
N LEU A 43 -7.87 -6.49 12.30
CA LEU A 43 -9.20 -7.06 12.57
C LEU A 43 -10.31 -6.13 12.08
N LEU A 44 -10.20 -4.83 12.34
CA LEU A 44 -11.15 -3.83 11.87
C LEU A 44 -11.22 -3.81 10.33
N MET A 45 -10.08 -3.83 9.65
CA MET A 45 -10.04 -3.78 8.19
C MET A 45 -10.53 -5.08 7.55
N LEU A 46 -10.27 -6.24 8.16
CA LEU A 46 -10.86 -7.50 7.74
C LEU A 46 -12.39 -7.48 7.89
N TYR A 47 -12.89 -6.96 9.02
CA TYR A 47 -14.33 -6.77 9.23
C TYR A 47 -14.94 -5.83 8.17
N LEU A 48 -14.28 -4.71 7.84
CA LEU A 48 -14.67 -3.83 6.74
C LEU A 48 -14.66 -4.54 5.39
N CYS A 49 -13.67 -5.39 5.09
CA CYS A 49 -13.68 -6.16 3.86
C CYS A 49 -14.91 -7.08 3.79
N ILE A 50 -15.25 -7.78 4.88
CA ILE A 50 -16.41 -8.70 4.91
C ILE A 50 -17.71 -7.95 4.68
N LEU A 51 -17.94 -6.80 5.34
CA LEU A 51 -19.18 -6.04 5.14
C LEU A 51 -19.30 -5.46 3.72
N LEU A 52 -18.18 -5.00 3.13
CA LEU A 52 -18.17 -4.48 1.76
C LEU A 52 -18.38 -5.60 0.72
N ILE A 53 -17.78 -6.77 0.94
CA ILE A 53 -18.01 -7.95 0.09
C ILE A 53 -19.47 -8.40 0.21
N SER A 54 -20.02 -8.50 1.42
CA SER A 54 -21.41 -8.89 1.66
C SER A 54 -22.41 -7.95 0.97
N PHE A 55 -22.09 -6.65 0.89
CA PHE A 55 -22.91 -5.66 0.19
C PHE A 55 -23.08 -5.95 -1.31
N PHE A 56 -22.09 -6.52 -2.00
CA PHE A 56 -22.27 -6.87 -3.42
C PHE A 56 -23.38 -7.90 -3.65
N PHE A 57 -23.65 -8.75 -2.66
CA PHE A 57 -24.69 -9.78 -2.74
C PHE A 57 -26.03 -9.32 -2.17
N THR A 58 -26.00 -8.47 -1.14
CA THR A 58 -27.18 -8.14 -0.30
C THR A 58 -27.60 -6.68 -0.35
N GLY A 59 -26.73 -5.80 -0.85
CA GLY A 59 -26.87 -4.35 -0.75
C GLY A 59 -28.13 -3.81 -1.41
N ALA A 60 -28.54 -4.36 -2.57
CA ALA A 60 -29.75 -3.92 -3.24
C ALA A 60 -31.03 -4.24 -2.45
N ALA A 61 -31.07 -5.40 -1.77
CA ALA A 61 -32.20 -5.79 -0.92
C ALA A 61 -32.22 -4.97 0.38
N ASP A 62 -31.05 -4.79 0.98
CA ASP A 62 -30.93 -4.13 2.28
C ASP A 62 -31.05 -2.59 2.19
N GLN A 63 -30.80 -2.01 1.01
CA GLN A 63 -30.80 -0.55 0.81
C GLN A 63 -32.16 0.10 1.11
N SER A 64 -33.27 -0.55 0.79
CA SER A 64 -34.62 -0.02 1.09
C SER A 64 -34.89 0.00 2.59
N VAL A 65 -34.35 -0.97 3.32
CA VAL A 65 -34.52 -1.14 4.78
C VAL A 65 -33.63 -0.15 5.54
N VAL A 66 -32.34 -0.06 5.21
CA VAL A 66 -31.36 0.72 6.00
C VAL A 66 -31.02 2.09 5.40
N GLY A 67 -31.49 2.39 4.19
CA GLY A 67 -31.09 3.57 3.43
C GLY A 67 -31.41 4.90 4.11
N HIS A 68 -32.52 4.95 4.83
CA HIS A 68 -33.06 6.13 5.50
C HIS A 68 -32.76 6.17 7.01
N LEU A 69 -32.30 5.06 7.59
CA LEU A 69 -32.10 4.93 9.02
C LEU A 69 -30.88 5.69 9.53
N ARG A 70 -31.03 6.28 10.72
CA ARG A 70 -29.93 6.80 11.55
C ARG A 70 -29.36 5.69 12.42
N PHE A 71 -28.15 5.89 12.93
CA PHE A 71 -27.50 4.94 13.83
C PHE A 71 -28.37 4.54 15.04
N THR A 72 -29.14 5.49 15.59
CA THR A 72 -30.03 5.26 16.74
C THR A 72 -31.22 4.37 16.44
N GLU A 73 -31.60 4.23 15.16
CA GLU A 73 -32.75 3.47 14.69
C GLU A 73 -32.37 2.05 14.26
N LEU A 74 -31.09 1.68 14.31
CA LEU A 74 -30.65 0.32 13.99
C LEU A 74 -31.20 -0.72 14.96
N GLY A 75 -31.45 -0.33 16.23
CA GLY A 75 -31.99 -1.23 17.24
C GLY A 75 -33.42 -1.69 16.94
N SER A 76 -34.16 -0.98 16.08
CA SER A 76 -35.52 -1.36 15.68
C SER A 76 -35.57 -2.27 14.45
N VAL A 77 -34.44 -2.56 13.80
CA VAL A 77 -34.41 -3.47 12.65
C VAL A 77 -34.50 -4.91 13.15
N ALA A 78 -35.53 -5.64 12.72
CA ALA A 78 -35.74 -7.00 13.19
C ALA A 78 -34.71 -7.96 12.57
N LYS A 79 -34.43 -9.04 13.31
CA LYS A 79 -33.54 -10.10 12.83
C LYS A 79 -34.22 -10.84 11.68
N GLY A 80 -33.81 -10.57 10.44
CA GLY A 80 -34.37 -11.14 9.22
C GLY A 80 -34.74 -10.09 8.16
N ASP A 81 -34.89 -8.82 8.56
CA ASP A 81 -35.17 -7.72 7.63
C ASP A 81 -33.98 -7.39 6.73
N VAL A 82 -32.79 -7.84 7.13
CA VAL A 82 -31.51 -7.56 6.48
C VAL A 82 -30.82 -8.88 6.16
N HIS A 83 -30.29 -8.97 4.94
CA HIS A 83 -29.63 -10.17 4.41
C HIS A 83 -28.10 -10.10 4.55
N ASN A 84 -27.53 -8.92 4.83
CA ASN A 84 -26.10 -8.74 5.08
C ASN A 84 -25.60 -9.69 6.19
N TRP A 85 -24.44 -10.31 5.95
CA TRP A 85 -23.86 -11.29 6.86
C TRP A 85 -23.54 -10.73 8.25
N ASN A 86 -23.37 -9.40 8.35
CA ASN A 86 -23.09 -8.69 9.60
C ASN A 86 -24.35 -8.03 10.21
N GLY A 87 -25.54 -8.45 9.78
CA GLY A 87 -26.82 -7.95 10.27
C GLY A 87 -27.07 -6.48 9.96
N ALA A 88 -27.97 -5.85 10.73
CA ALA A 88 -28.43 -4.48 10.50
C ALA A 88 -27.28 -3.45 10.52
N PHE A 89 -26.32 -3.59 11.44
CA PHE A 89 -25.15 -2.70 11.49
C PHE A 89 -24.28 -2.84 10.24
N GLY A 90 -24.04 -4.06 9.78
CA GLY A 90 -23.31 -4.33 8.55
C GLY A 90 -23.97 -3.73 7.32
N ALA A 91 -25.28 -3.95 7.15
CA ALA A 91 -26.04 -3.37 6.05
C ALA A 91 -26.02 -1.84 6.08
N TRP A 92 -26.23 -1.24 7.24
CA TRP A 92 -26.20 0.21 7.40
C TRP A 92 -24.81 0.79 7.07
N LEU A 93 -23.75 0.23 7.65
CA LEU A 93 -22.39 0.72 7.47
C LEU A 93 -21.90 0.52 6.04
N SER A 94 -22.16 -0.65 5.46
CA SER A 94 -21.80 -0.93 4.06
C SER A 94 -22.56 -0.04 3.10
N ASN A 95 -23.85 0.21 3.32
CA ASN A 95 -24.64 1.15 2.53
C ASN A 95 -24.10 2.59 2.62
N ILE A 96 -23.65 3.04 3.80
CA ILE A 96 -23.00 4.35 3.93
C ILE A 96 -21.73 4.41 3.09
N ILE A 97 -20.84 3.43 3.25
CA ILE A 97 -19.53 3.43 2.59
C ILE A 97 -19.68 3.29 1.07
N MET A 98 -20.56 2.39 0.62
CA MET A 98 -20.74 2.05 -0.78
C MET A 98 -21.62 3.06 -1.51
N ASN A 99 -22.82 3.37 -1.02
CA ASN A 99 -23.74 4.27 -1.73
C ASN A 99 -23.47 5.75 -1.41
N LYS A 100 -23.25 6.10 -0.13
CA LYS A 100 -23.19 7.52 0.29
C LYS A 100 -21.79 8.12 0.25
N TRP A 101 -20.74 7.30 0.24
CA TRP A 101 -19.35 7.75 0.26
C TRP A 101 -18.66 7.46 -1.09
N PHE A 102 -17.65 6.60 -1.10
CA PHE A 102 -16.70 6.45 -2.22
C PHE A 102 -16.95 5.20 -3.07
N GLY A 103 -17.93 4.37 -2.71
CA GLY A 103 -18.27 3.19 -3.50
C GLY A 103 -17.22 2.11 -3.44
N VAL A 104 -17.07 1.39 -4.55
CA VAL A 104 -16.14 0.26 -4.70
C VAL A 104 -14.68 0.64 -4.41
N SER A 105 -14.30 1.91 -4.63
CA SER A 105 -12.96 2.39 -4.29
C SER A 105 -12.62 2.21 -2.80
N SER A 106 -13.62 2.17 -1.90
CA SER A 106 -13.43 1.90 -0.46
C SER A 106 -12.78 0.55 -0.15
N LEU A 107 -12.86 -0.44 -1.07
CA LEU A 107 -12.11 -1.70 -0.95
C LEU A 107 -10.59 -1.47 -0.98
N LEU A 108 -10.11 -0.50 -1.78
CA LEU A 108 -8.69 -0.14 -1.78
C LEU A 108 -8.28 0.48 -0.45
N LEU A 109 -9.13 1.29 0.16
CA LEU A 109 -8.88 1.86 1.48
C LEU A 109 -8.81 0.76 2.54
N ALA A 110 -9.75 -0.19 2.52
CA ALA A 110 -9.75 -1.34 3.44
C ALA A 110 -8.50 -2.21 3.26
N PHE A 111 -8.13 -2.53 2.01
CA PHE A 111 -6.92 -3.28 1.69
C PHE A 111 -5.64 -2.55 2.12
N TYR A 112 -5.56 -1.24 1.87
CA TYR A 112 -4.41 -0.44 2.28
C TYR A 112 -4.32 -0.33 3.81
N GLY A 113 -5.47 -0.20 4.49
CA GLY A 113 -5.56 -0.24 5.95
C GLY A 113 -5.06 -1.57 6.52
N LEU A 114 -5.37 -2.70 5.87
CA LEU A 114 -4.84 -4.02 6.24
C LEU A 114 -3.30 -4.06 6.14
N MET A 115 -2.75 -3.52 5.05
CA MET A 115 -1.29 -3.41 4.88
C MET A 115 -0.66 -2.49 5.94
N ALA A 116 -1.33 -1.40 6.31
CA ALA A 116 -0.89 -0.49 7.37
C ALA A 116 -0.93 -1.15 8.75
N GLY A 117 -1.95 -1.96 9.06
CA GLY A 117 -2.01 -2.74 10.30
C GLY A 117 -0.88 -3.75 10.41
N LEU A 118 -0.65 -4.55 9.36
CA LEU A 118 0.46 -5.52 9.31
C LEU A 118 1.84 -4.85 9.45
N ARG A 119 2.00 -3.65 8.88
CA ARG A 119 3.18 -2.81 9.05
C ARG A 119 3.36 -2.37 10.49
N LEU A 120 2.29 -1.93 11.15
CA LEU A 120 2.33 -1.44 12.53
C LEU A 120 2.73 -2.56 13.50
N MET A 121 2.32 -3.79 13.21
CA MET A 121 2.75 -5.01 13.91
C MET A 121 4.21 -5.40 13.64
N ARG A 122 4.93 -4.67 12.78
CA ARG A 122 6.29 -5.00 12.29
C ARG A 122 6.41 -6.35 11.58
N VAL A 123 5.28 -6.95 11.17
CA VAL A 123 5.24 -8.22 10.43
C VAL A 123 5.74 -8.02 8.99
N ARG A 124 5.50 -6.84 8.40
CA ARG A 124 5.91 -6.52 7.03
C ARG A 124 6.60 -5.16 6.93
N VAL A 125 7.85 -5.15 6.47
CA VAL A 125 8.63 -3.93 6.15
C VAL A 125 8.38 -3.48 4.70
N SER A 126 7.16 -3.02 4.39
CA SER A 126 6.88 -2.36 3.10
C SER A 126 7.16 -0.85 3.18
N LYS A 127 7.62 -0.21 2.09
CA LYS A 127 7.75 1.26 2.03
C LYS A 127 6.36 1.90 1.82
N LEU A 128 5.60 2.13 2.89
CA LEU A 128 4.22 2.66 2.78
C LEU A 128 4.13 4.05 2.17
N GLY A 129 5.15 4.91 2.31
CA GLY A 129 5.03 6.31 1.87
C GLY A 129 4.58 6.45 0.40
N LYS A 130 5.25 5.75 -0.52
CA LYS A 130 4.89 5.78 -1.95
C LYS A 130 3.60 5.02 -2.24
N GLY A 131 3.39 3.87 -1.59
CA GLY A 131 2.17 3.08 -1.74
C GLY A 131 0.92 3.86 -1.33
N PHE A 132 1.01 4.65 -0.25
CA PHE A 132 -0.08 5.50 0.22
C PHE A 132 -0.50 6.51 -0.84
N VAL A 133 0.46 7.21 -1.44
CA VAL A 133 0.18 8.22 -2.48
C VAL A 133 -0.50 7.57 -3.68
N TYR A 134 -0.02 6.40 -4.12
CA TYR A 134 -0.63 5.68 -5.24
C TYR A 134 -2.04 5.18 -4.92
N SER A 135 -2.23 4.59 -3.74
CA SER A 135 -3.54 4.13 -3.29
C SER A 135 -4.52 5.29 -3.08
N ALA A 136 -4.07 6.43 -2.55
CA ALA A 136 -4.90 7.61 -2.35
C ALA A 136 -5.34 8.23 -3.68
N PHE A 137 -4.43 8.32 -4.66
CA PHE A 137 -4.79 8.75 -6.01
C PHE A 137 -5.83 7.80 -6.63
N LEU A 138 -5.55 6.49 -6.67
CA LEU A 138 -6.46 5.50 -7.24
C LEU A 138 -7.81 5.46 -6.53
N PHE A 139 -7.83 5.62 -5.21
CA PHE A 139 -9.04 5.69 -4.40
C PHE A 139 -9.98 6.81 -4.88
N ILE A 140 -9.45 8.03 -5.00
CA ILE A 140 -10.22 9.19 -5.48
C ILE A 140 -10.59 9.01 -6.95
N TRP A 141 -9.62 8.60 -7.77
CA TRP A 141 -9.80 8.48 -9.22
C TRP A 141 -10.86 7.43 -9.58
N ILE A 142 -10.83 6.24 -8.97
CA ILE A 142 -11.81 5.17 -9.22
C ILE A 142 -13.21 5.60 -8.79
N SER A 143 -13.34 6.30 -7.67
CA SER A 143 -14.64 6.86 -7.24
C SER A 143 -15.20 7.79 -8.31
N ILE A 144 -14.43 8.78 -8.78
CA ILE A 144 -14.88 9.73 -9.80
C ILE A 144 -15.15 9.04 -11.15
N PHE A 145 -14.26 8.14 -11.57
CA PHE A 145 -14.39 7.40 -12.83
C PHE A 145 -15.68 6.60 -12.87
N PHE A 146 -15.97 5.78 -11.86
CA PHE A 146 -17.21 5.03 -11.83
C PHE A 146 -18.43 5.93 -11.61
N GLY A 147 -18.30 7.00 -10.83
CA GLY A 147 -19.36 8.01 -10.66
C GLY A 147 -19.68 8.77 -11.95
N PHE A 148 -18.73 8.86 -12.88
CA PHE A 148 -18.94 9.41 -14.23
C PHE A 148 -19.60 8.39 -15.16
N ILE A 149 -19.04 7.18 -15.26
CA ILE A 149 -19.53 6.12 -16.16
C ILE A 149 -20.96 5.68 -15.80
N PHE A 150 -21.26 5.58 -14.51
CA PHE A 150 -22.56 5.10 -14.02
C PHE A 150 -23.50 6.21 -13.56
N ALA A 151 -23.23 7.47 -13.93
CA ALA A 151 -24.05 8.61 -13.52
C ALA A 151 -25.56 8.47 -13.86
N GLY A 152 -25.89 7.78 -14.95
CA GLY A 152 -27.28 7.56 -15.37
C GLY A 152 -27.96 6.32 -14.77
N GLN A 153 -27.29 5.58 -13.89
CA GLN A 153 -27.77 4.28 -13.37
C GLN A 153 -27.82 4.33 -11.83
N PRO A 154 -28.92 4.82 -11.22
CA PRO A 154 -29.02 4.97 -9.77
C PRO A 154 -28.78 3.66 -8.98
N GLN A 155 -29.16 2.53 -9.55
CA GLN A 155 -28.95 1.20 -8.97
C GLN A 155 -27.47 0.78 -8.94
N LEU A 156 -26.61 1.41 -9.76
CA LEU A 156 -25.16 1.18 -9.81
C LEU A 156 -24.36 2.30 -9.12
N LEU A 157 -25.04 3.20 -8.40
CA LEU A 157 -24.38 4.31 -7.71
C LEU A 157 -23.28 3.83 -6.77
N PHE A 158 -23.42 2.65 -6.16
CA PHE A 158 -22.41 2.04 -5.30
C PHE A 158 -21.04 1.80 -5.97
N LEU A 159 -20.95 1.79 -7.30
CA LEU A 159 -19.68 1.65 -8.02
C LEU A 159 -18.79 2.89 -7.84
N GLY A 160 -19.35 4.09 -8.00
CA GLY A 160 -18.65 5.36 -7.81
C GLY A 160 -18.85 6.02 -6.43
N GLY A 161 -19.90 5.61 -5.74
CA GLY A 161 -20.45 6.28 -4.56
C GLY A 161 -20.98 7.70 -4.87
N ALA A 162 -21.68 8.29 -3.91
CA ALA A 162 -22.17 9.66 -4.04
C ALA A 162 -21.02 10.67 -4.22
N HIS A 163 -19.86 10.45 -3.61
CA HIS A 163 -18.68 11.30 -3.80
C HIS A 163 -18.28 11.37 -5.28
N GLY A 164 -18.08 10.21 -5.92
CA GLY A 164 -17.70 10.13 -7.31
C GLY A 164 -18.74 10.73 -8.24
N TYR A 165 -20.01 10.44 -7.97
CA TYR A 165 -21.14 11.00 -8.71
C TYR A 165 -21.19 12.53 -8.62
N HIS A 166 -21.10 13.11 -7.42
CA HIS A 166 -21.19 14.56 -7.27
C HIS A 166 -20.01 15.30 -7.91
N ILE A 167 -18.80 14.76 -7.80
CA ILE A 167 -17.62 15.36 -8.44
C ILE A 167 -17.71 15.22 -9.97
N SER A 168 -18.14 14.06 -10.49
CA SER A 168 -18.30 13.87 -11.94
C SER A 168 -19.36 14.82 -12.51
N GLN A 169 -20.49 15.00 -11.81
CA GLN A 169 -21.52 15.96 -12.20
C GLN A 169 -21.00 17.40 -12.14
N TRP A 170 -20.26 17.75 -11.09
CA TRP A 170 -19.63 19.07 -10.99
C TRP A 170 -18.69 19.32 -12.18
N LEU A 171 -17.86 18.34 -12.54
CA LEU A 171 -16.93 18.45 -13.65
C LEU A 171 -17.67 18.55 -14.99
N ASN A 172 -18.71 17.74 -15.19
CA ASN A 172 -19.57 17.79 -16.37
C ASN A 172 -20.24 19.16 -16.57
N VAL A 173 -20.70 19.80 -15.49
CA VAL A 173 -21.30 21.14 -15.56
C VAL A 173 -20.26 22.22 -15.88
N LYS A 174 -19.01 22.06 -15.43
CA LYS A 174 -17.96 23.09 -15.63
C LYS A 174 -17.27 23.03 -16.98
N ILE A 175 -16.95 21.83 -17.46
CA ILE A 175 -16.13 21.64 -18.67
C ILE A 175 -16.79 20.73 -19.72
N GLY A 176 -18.02 20.28 -19.47
CA GLY A 176 -18.74 19.37 -20.34
C GLY A 176 -18.27 17.92 -20.24
N ILE A 177 -19.10 17.00 -20.74
CA ILE A 177 -18.79 15.57 -20.85
C ILE A 177 -17.44 15.31 -21.56
N PRO A 178 -17.16 15.87 -22.76
CA PRO A 178 -15.88 15.61 -23.43
C PRO A 178 -14.69 16.12 -22.61
N GLY A 179 -14.83 17.27 -21.93
CA GLY A 179 -13.79 17.80 -21.04
C GLY A 179 -13.52 16.87 -19.85
N THR A 180 -14.57 16.36 -19.20
CA THR A 180 -14.45 15.40 -18.09
C THR A 180 -13.71 14.13 -18.52
N VAL A 181 -14.03 13.58 -19.70
CA VAL A 181 -13.34 12.39 -20.24
C VAL A 181 -11.85 12.66 -20.44
N ILE A 182 -11.50 13.80 -21.03
CA ILE A 182 -10.10 14.19 -21.24
C ILE A 182 -9.36 14.32 -19.91
N VAL A 183 -9.96 14.98 -18.90
CA VAL A 183 -9.35 15.14 -17.57
C VAL A 183 -9.14 13.78 -16.88
N LEU A 184 -10.13 12.88 -16.92
CA LEU A 184 -10.01 11.55 -16.31
C LEU A 184 -8.93 10.70 -16.98
N PHE A 185 -8.89 10.69 -18.31
CA PHE A 185 -7.91 9.92 -19.06
C PHE A 185 -6.49 10.50 -18.91
N PHE A 186 -6.34 11.82 -19.05
CA PHE A 186 -5.06 12.50 -18.91
C PHE A 186 -4.47 12.35 -17.51
N SER A 187 -5.28 12.53 -16.45
CA SER A 187 -4.81 12.33 -15.07
C SER A 187 -4.37 10.88 -14.81
N MET A 188 -5.10 9.89 -15.35
CA MET A 188 -4.70 8.48 -15.25
C MET A 188 -3.41 8.19 -16.02
N LEU A 189 -3.23 8.78 -17.20
CA LEU A 189 -2.01 8.64 -18.01
C LEU A 189 -0.80 9.20 -17.26
N VAL A 190 -0.91 10.42 -16.71
CA VAL A 190 0.13 11.05 -15.90
C VAL A 190 0.49 10.16 -14.70
N PHE A 191 -0.53 9.66 -13.98
CA PHE A 191 -0.32 8.73 -12.88
C PHE A 191 0.43 7.45 -13.32
N LEU A 192 0.03 6.86 -14.44
CA LEU A 192 0.62 5.62 -14.94
C LEU A 192 2.09 5.80 -15.32
N ILE A 193 2.48 6.94 -15.90
CA ILE A 193 3.88 7.27 -16.21
C ILE A 193 4.73 7.25 -14.93
N PHE A 194 4.26 7.92 -13.86
CA PHE A 194 4.96 7.93 -12.57
C PHE A 194 4.94 6.58 -11.85
N ALA A 195 3.88 5.78 -12.04
CA ALA A 195 3.76 4.46 -11.46
C ALA A 195 4.69 3.44 -12.15
N ILE A 196 4.75 3.43 -13.48
CA ILE A 196 5.52 2.45 -14.27
C ILE A 196 7.02 2.55 -14.01
N GLN A 197 7.58 3.76 -13.94
CA GLN A 197 9.01 3.97 -13.69
C GLN A 197 9.50 3.27 -12.39
N ASN A 198 8.63 3.14 -11.38
CA ASN A 198 8.94 2.46 -10.13
C ASN A 198 8.42 1.01 -10.04
N THR A 199 7.57 0.58 -10.97
CA THR A 199 6.92 -0.75 -10.92
C THR A 199 7.81 -1.85 -11.51
N ILE A 200 8.65 -1.54 -12.50
CA ILE A 200 9.61 -2.50 -13.11
C ILE A 200 10.52 -3.19 -12.06
N PRO A 201 11.22 -2.47 -11.16
CA PRO A 201 12.04 -3.12 -10.14
C PRO A 201 11.22 -3.87 -9.07
N PHE A 202 9.99 -3.43 -8.76
CA PHE A 202 9.11 -4.10 -7.78
C PHE A 202 8.53 -5.42 -8.32
N ILE A 203 8.07 -5.43 -9.58
CA ILE A 203 7.62 -6.64 -10.28
C ILE A 203 8.78 -7.62 -10.44
N ARG A 204 9.97 -7.16 -10.86
CA ARG A 204 11.18 -8.01 -10.94
C ARG A 204 11.54 -8.63 -9.59
N LYS A 205 11.49 -7.86 -8.49
CA LYS A 205 11.77 -8.37 -7.13
C LYS A 205 10.72 -9.37 -6.64
N SER A 206 9.44 -9.15 -6.94
CA SER A 206 8.35 -10.07 -6.55
C SER A 206 8.36 -11.37 -7.37
N LEU A 207 8.75 -11.32 -8.65
CA LEU A 207 8.95 -12.50 -9.50
C LEU A 207 10.22 -13.27 -9.11
N GLN A 208 11.32 -12.57 -8.83
CA GLN A 208 12.56 -13.19 -8.35
C GLN A 208 12.41 -13.83 -6.96
N PHE A 209 11.58 -13.28 -6.06
CA PHE A 209 11.28 -13.91 -4.76
C PHE A 209 10.58 -15.27 -4.96
N ASN A 210 9.58 -15.34 -5.84
CA ASN A 210 8.88 -16.59 -6.17
C ASN A 210 9.75 -17.61 -6.93
N LEU A 211 10.70 -17.16 -7.74
CA LEU A 211 11.63 -18.02 -8.49
C LEU A 211 12.81 -18.48 -7.63
N SER A 212 13.36 -17.61 -6.78
CA SER A 212 14.50 -17.94 -5.92
C SER A 212 14.13 -18.91 -4.81
N ASP A 213 12.92 -18.86 -4.26
CA ASP A 213 12.50 -19.80 -3.21
C ASP A 213 12.19 -21.19 -3.80
N LYS A 214 11.61 -21.26 -5.00
CA LYS A 214 11.43 -22.53 -5.74
C LYS A 214 12.76 -23.12 -6.22
N ALA A 215 13.67 -22.29 -6.73
CA ALA A 215 15.00 -22.71 -7.16
C ALA A 215 15.88 -23.15 -5.99
N LYS A 216 15.82 -22.47 -4.84
CA LYS A 216 16.52 -22.89 -3.60
C LYS A 216 15.92 -24.17 -3.03
N ALA A 217 14.59 -24.35 -3.09
CA ALA A 217 13.94 -25.60 -2.66
C ALA A 217 14.31 -26.79 -3.57
N GLN A 218 14.44 -26.59 -4.89
CA GLN A 218 14.91 -27.62 -5.82
C GLN A 218 16.41 -27.92 -5.65
N ALA A 219 17.25 -26.91 -5.50
CA ALA A 219 18.69 -27.10 -5.26
C ALA A 219 18.98 -27.82 -3.94
N ARG A 220 18.14 -27.60 -2.91
CA ARG A 220 18.25 -28.31 -1.62
C ARG A 220 17.86 -29.77 -1.74
N LYS A 221 16.80 -30.10 -2.49
CA LYS A 221 16.39 -31.48 -2.79
C LYS A 221 17.43 -32.23 -3.62
N VAL A 222 17.99 -31.62 -4.67
CA VAL A 222 19.03 -32.25 -5.49
C VAL A 222 20.31 -32.50 -4.68
N LYS A 223 20.66 -31.60 -3.77
CA LYS A 223 21.83 -31.79 -2.89
C LYS A 223 21.60 -32.89 -1.85
N GLU A 224 20.38 -33.06 -1.34
CA GLU A 224 20.00 -34.14 -0.43
C GLU A 224 20.05 -35.51 -1.15
N PHE A 225 19.53 -35.60 -2.38
CA PHE A 225 19.63 -36.79 -3.23
C PHE A 225 21.08 -37.17 -3.63
N ILE A 226 21.97 -36.21 -3.84
CA ILE A 226 23.39 -36.48 -4.20
C ILE A 226 24.23 -36.86 -2.97
N THR A 227 23.79 -36.52 -1.75
CA THR A 227 24.52 -36.84 -0.52
C THR A 227 24.18 -38.25 -0.01
N ASP A 228 22.99 -38.78 -0.32
CA ASP A 228 22.57 -40.14 0.04
C ASP A 228 23.10 -41.24 -0.89
N GLU A 229 23.68 -40.91 -2.05
CA GLU A 229 24.14 -41.89 -3.06
C GLU A 229 25.67 -42.11 -3.04
N LYS A 230 26.37 -41.60 -2.03
CA LYS A 230 27.84 -41.72 -1.89
C LYS A 230 28.35 -42.45 -0.65
N ASP A 231 27.48 -43.22 0.02
CA ASP A 231 27.91 -44.24 0.97
C ASP A 231 27.46 -45.62 0.45
N GLU A 232 28.42 -46.57 0.40
CA GLU A 232 28.35 -47.96 -0.08
C GLU A 232 28.48 -48.21 -1.60
N LYS A 233 29.75 -48.27 -2.06
CA LYS A 233 30.39 -49.57 -2.41
C LYS A 233 31.89 -49.42 -2.64
N ASP A 234 32.63 -50.24 -1.90
CA ASP A 234 34.09 -50.27 -1.75
C ASP A 234 34.85 -50.88 -2.96
N GLU A 235 36.08 -50.37 -3.09
CA GLU A 235 37.39 -50.94 -3.49
C GLU A 235 37.48 -52.05 -4.56
N ASP A 236 38.25 -51.80 -5.63
CA ASP A 236 39.49 -52.57 -5.93
C ASP A 236 40.32 -52.04 -7.14
N GLU A 237 41.64 -51.97 -6.90
CA GLU A 237 42.84 -52.14 -7.75
C GLU A 237 43.11 -51.42 -9.10
N PHE A 238 44.16 -50.56 -9.04
CA PHE A 238 45.47 -50.65 -9.74
C PHE A 238 45.72 -50.09 -11.18
N ILE A 239 46.91 -49.45 -11.27
CA ILE A 239 47.79 -49.08 -12.42
C ILE A 239 47.44 -47.78 -13.15
N GLU A 240 48.22 -46.68 -12.95
CA GLU A 240 49.42 -46.25 -13.74
C GLU A 240 49.04 -45.94 -15.21
N THR A 241 49.42 -44.86 -15.88
CA THR A 241 50.64 -44.03 -15.88
C THR A 241 50.32 -42.80 -16.77
N GLU A 242 51.08 -41.70 -16.61
CA GLU A 242 51.57 -40.78 -17.67
C GLU A 242 50.59 -40.25 -18.77
N SER A 243 50.65 -39.02 -19.27
CA SER A 243 51.54 -37.87 -19.18
C SER A 243 51.04 -36.84 -20.22
N ILE A 244 51.32 -35.54 -19.99
CA ILE A 244 51.74 -34.53 -20.99
C ILE A 244 50.68 -34.19 -22.09
N SER A 245 50.41 -32.95 -22.52
CA SER A 245 51.06 -31.64 -22.46
C SER A 245 50.02 -30.59 -22.89
N ASP A 246 50.18 -29.39 -22.34
CA ASP A 246 50.20 -28.09 -23.02
C ASP A 246 49.36 -27.88 -24.29
N GLU A 247 48.52 -26.84 -24.26
CA GLU A 247 48.85 -25.67 -25.07
C GLU A 247 48.27 -24.38 -24.48
N ASN A 248 49.21 -23.46 -24.23
CA ASN A 248 49.00 -22.04 -23.95
C ASN A 248 48.27 -21.35 -25.11
N GLU A 249 47.42 -20.39 -24.78
CA GLU A 249 47.51 -19.08 -25.44
C GLU A 249 47.13 -17.97 -24.47
N ASN A 250 48.14 -17.49 -23.76
CA ASN A 250 48.19 -16.14 -23.21
C ASN A 250 48.30 -15.16 -24.39
N ASN A 251 47.49 -14.12 -24.40
CA ASN A 251 47.92 -12.82 -24.92
C ASN A 251 47.24 -11.70 -24.12
N ASN A 252 47.93 -11.30 -23.05
CA ASN A 252 47.91 -9.92 -22.59
C ASN A 252 48.76 -9.10 -23.56
N LEU A 253 48.19 -8.01 -24.09
CA LEU A 253 48.93 -6.86 -24.60
C LEU A 253 48.12 -5.63 -24.18
N SER A 254 48.34 -5.11 -22.96
CA SER A 254 49.24 -3.98 -22.68
C SER A 254 49.02 -2.79 -23.60
N GLU A 255 48.31 -1.78 -23.11
CA GLU A 255 48.65 -0.39 -23.42
C GLU A 255 48.31 0.47 -22.21
N ASP A 256 49.32 0.70 -21.38
CA ASP A 256 49.39 1.77 -20.41
C ASP A 256 50.79 2.35 -20.60
N TYR A 257 50.94 3.56 -21.17
CA TYR A 257 52.08 4.44 -20.90
C TYR A 257 51.77 5.90 -21.29
N PHE A 258 51.58 6.74 -20.26
CA PHE A 258 52.16 8.08 -19.97
C PHE A 258 52.35 9.11 -21.12
N ILE A 259 52.10 10.40 -20.92
CA ILE A 259 52.96 11.31 -20.13
C ILE A 259 52.17 12.49 -19.52
N ASN A 260 52.56 12.77 -18.27
CA ASN A 260 52.23 13.88 -17.37
C ASN A 260 52.92 15.21 -17.75
N GLU A 261 52.74 16.20 -16.86
CA GLU A 261 53.58 17.38 -16.56
C GLU A 261 53.11 18.69 -17.20
N GLU A 262 52.95 19.81 -16.48
CA GLU A 262 53.19 20.19 -15.07
C GLU A 262 52.54 21.58 -14.83
N PRO A 263 52.26 22.01 -13.59
CA PRO A 263 51.73 23.35 -13.30
C PRO A 263 52.85 24.37 -13.00
N ALA A 264 52.62 25.66 -13.28
CA ALA A 264 53.31 26.77 -12.59
C ALA A 264 52.60 28.12 -12.77
N GLU A 265 52.33 28.73 -11.62
CA GLU A 265 52.25 30.16 -11.26
C GLU A 265 52.43 31.24 -12.34
N ASN A 266 51.59 32.28 -12.24
CA ASN A 266 52.14 33.65 -12.24
C ASN A 266 51.31 34.58 -11.36
N GLU A 267 51.88 34.97 -10.22
CA GLU A 267 51.53 36.18 -9.49
C GLU A 267 51.89 37.41 -10.34
N GLY A 268 50.97 38.35 -10.46
CA GLY A 268 51.24 39.70 -10.95
C GLY A 268 50.60 40.71 -10.02
N VAL A 269 51.37 41.17 -9.04
CA VAL A 269 51.08 42.36 -8.23
C VAL A 269 51.56 43.61 -8.99
N ILE A 270 50.88 44.76 -8.81
CA ILE A 270 51.43 46.14 -8.59
C ILE A 270 50.72 47.28 -9.39
N TYR A 271 50.02 48.15 -8.62
CA TYR A 271 49.74 49.63 -8.58
C TYR A 271 49.21 50.54 -9.73
N ALA A 272 48.40 51.52 -9.26
CA ALA A 272 48.02 52.86 -9.78
C ALA A 272 47.00 52.90 -10.94
N GLU A 273 45.93 53.70 -10.98
CA GLU A 273 45.53 54.99 -10.36
C GLU A 273 44.06 54.95 -9.87
#